data_AF-A0A6P6XNG3-F1
#
_entry.id   AF-A0A6P6XNG3-F1
#
_cell.length_a   1.000
_cell.length_b   1.000
_cell.length_c   1.000
_cell.angle_alpha   90.00
_cell.angle_beta   90.00
_cell.angle_gamma   90.00
#
_symmetry.space_group_name_H-M   'P 1'
#
loop_
_entity.id
_entity.type
_entity.pdbx_description
1 polymer ?
#
loop_
_entity_poly.entity_id
_entity_poly.type
_entity_poly.pdbx_seq_one_letter_code
_entity_poly.pdbx_strand_id
1 'polypeptide(L)'
;MDKKSVKYRIGNQFRIKRSTCLDKNIFRPDNVRIIGQANNQVILCLLIEQRLLLTFDQHAVHERIRYEQLLNASFHQGFLSGQIIKPPFEIQMPQQLCQQITDEILDKFHRQLNTRMTVRLTDSTIIVSNVPTCFGHNFHHPGLFQDFLIDAIRYFDSEQQPSNPQSSPGRMTPFLVEQVRTRSCRGAIRFNEQISRYECEEMIQALTACRSSFRCAHGRVLVKPLLYIGQAQETEQRNRLMNEAWQRNFQLAVVTVVEPKKTIK
;
A
#
# COMPACT_ATOMS: atom_id res chain seq x y z
N MET A 1 -6.02 26.80 -1.94
CA MET A 1 -6.25 25.79 -3.00
C MET A 1 -7.37 24.86 -2.56
N ASP A 2 -8.52 24.99 -3.20
CA ASP A 2 -9.76 24.26 -2.90
C ASP A 2 -9.60 22.75 -3.00
N LYS A 3 -9.67 22.06 -1.85
CA LYS A 3 -9.77 20.60 -1.79
C LYS A 3 -11.18 20.20 -2.20
N LYS A 4 -11.38 19.97 -3.50
CA LYS A 4 -12.61 19.39 -4.05
C LYS A 4 -12.92 18.09 -3.32
N SER A 5 -13.92 18.13 -2.44
CA SER A 5 -14.58 16.95 -1.92
C SER A 5 -15.13 16.16 -3.12
N VAL A 6 -14.57 14.98 -3.37
CA VAL A 6 -15.10 14.06 -4.38
C VAL A 6 -16.41 13.50 -3.81
N LYS A 7 -17.48 14.28 -3.92
CA LYS A 7 -18.84 13.78 -3.73
C LYS A 7 -19.12 12.87 -4.92
N TYR A 8 -19.14 11.56 -4.69
CA TYR A 8 -19.67 10.62 -5.66
C TYR A 8 -21.11 11.02 -5.97
N ARG A 9 -21.33 11.68 -7.11
CA ARG A 9 -22.67 11.99 -7.62
C ARG A 9 -23.28 10.66 -8.06
N ILE A 10 -24.01 10.03 -7.14
CA ILE A 10 -24.98 9.01 -7.50
C ILE A 10 -25.96 9.71 -8.46
N GLY A 11 -26.01 9.27 -9.72
CA GLY A 11 -26.90 9.87 -10.72
C GLY A 11 -28.34 9.95 -10.20
N ASN A 12 -29.11 10.93 -10.65
CA ASN A 12 -30.48 11.20 -10.15
C ASN A 12 -31.43 9.99 -10.15
N GLN A 13 -31.06 8.90 -10.83
CA GLN A 13 -31.78 7.65 -10.99
C GLN A 13 -31.62 6.66 -9.82
N PHE A 14 -30.69 6.86 -8.89
CA PHE A 14 -30.44 5.92 -7.79
C PHE A 14 -30.59 6.60 -6.41
N ARG A 15 -31.01 5.85 -5.39
CA ARG A 15 -31.11 6.29 -3.99
C ARG A 15 -30.21 5.42 -3.12
N ILE A 16 -29.57 6.02 -2.11
CA ILE A 16 -28.85 5.28 -1.07
C ILE A 16 -29.87 4.53 -0.22
N LYS A 17 -29.72 3.21 -0.13
CA LYS A 17 -30.56 2.37 0.71
C LYS A 17 -30.02 2.31 2.14
N ARG A 18 -28.72 2.06 2.28
CA ARG A 18 -28.04 1.95 3.57
C ARG A 18 -26.52 2.15 3.40
N SER A 19 -25.88 2.68 4.43
CA SER A 19 -24.42 2.86 4.50
C SER A 19 -23.87 2.27 5.79
N THR A 20 -22.66 1.73 5.73
CA THR A 20 -21.93 1.19 6.89
C THR A 20 -20.50 1.72 6.87
N CYS A 21 -20.01 2.18 8.01
CA CYS A 21 -18.60 2.48 8.20
C CYS A 21 -17.89 1.20 8.61
N LEU A 22 -16.92 0.77 7.80
CA LEU A 22 -16.08 -0.39 8.06
C LEU A 22 -14.84 0.05 8.82
N ASP A 23 -14.66 -0.51 10.01
CA ASP A 23 -13.45 -0.42 10.82
C ASP A 23 -12.84 -1.81 10.92
N LYS A 24 -11.51 -1.92 10.91
CA LYS A 24 -10.84 -3.23 11.01
C LYS A 24 -11.25 -4.02 12.24
N ASN A 25 -11.64 -3.36 13.34
CA ASN A 25 -12.08 -4.00 14.58
C ASN A 25 -13.47 -4.65 14.48
N ILE A 26 -14.28 -4.34 13.46
CA ILE A 26 -15.53 -5.08 13.21
C ILE A 26 -15.26 -6.46 12.62
N PHE A 27 -14.05 -6.70 12.09
CA PHE A 27 -13.65 -7.97 11.49
C PHE A 27 -13.14 -8.96 12.53
N ARG A 28 -13.93 -9.18 13.58
CA ARG A 28 -13.65 -10.15 14.65
C ARG A 28 -14.26 -11.53 14.33
N PRO A 29 -13.71 -12.64 14.85
CA PRO A 29 -14.13 -13.99 14.49
C PRO A 29 -15.62 -14.29 14.69
N ASP A 30 -16.26 -13.67 15.68
CA ASP A 30 -17.69 -13.79 16.00
C ASP A 30 -18.61 -12.95 15.09
N ASN A 31 -18.08 -11.95 14.39
CA ASN A 31 -18.86 -11.07 13.51
C ASN A 31 -18.58 -11.31 12.01
N VAL A 32 -17.49 -11.99 11.67
CA VAL A 32 -17.11 -12.26 10.27
C VAL A 32 -17.34 -13.73 9.95
N ARG A 33 -18.12 -13.98 8.89
CA ARG A 33 -18.20 -15.29 8.26
C ARG A 33 -17.71 -15.23 6.83
N ILE A 34 -16.57 -15.84 6.57
CA ILE A 34 -16.07 -16.03 5.21
C ILE A 34 -16.91 -17.11 4.52
N ILE A 35 -17.52 -16.74 3.40
CA ILE A 35 -18.33 -17.66 2.59
C ILE A 35 -17.43 -18.47 1.67
N GLY A 36 -16.43 -17.81 1.08
CA GLY A 36 -15.47 -18.41 0.17
C GLY A 36 -15.12 -17.47 -0.98
N GLN A 37 -14.61 -18.04 -2.06
CA GLN A 37 -14.22 -17.32 -3.26
C GLN A 37 -15.38 -17.28 -4.28
N ALA A 38 -15.49 -16.20 -5.05
CA ALA A 38 -16.38 -16.12 -6.21
C ALA A 38 -15.62 -15.69 -7.47
N ASN A 39 -15.94 -16.36 -8.58
CA ASN A 39 -15.36 -16.14 -9.91
C ASN A 39 -13.82 -16.14 -9.95
N ASN A 40 -13.17 -16.81 -9.00
CA ASN A 40 -11.73 -16.79 -8.78
C ASN A 40 -11.09 -15.38 -8.72
N GLN A 41 -11.88 -14.38 -8.31
CA GLN A 41 -11.46 -12.97 -8.33
C GLN A 41 -11.73 -12.26 -7.01
N VAL A 42 -12.76 -12.66 -6.28
CA VAL A 42 -13.18 -11.98 -5.06
C VAL A 42 -13.40 -12.95 -3.92
N ILE A 43 -13.13 -12.46 -2.71
CA ILE A 43 -13.48 -13.12 -1.45
C ILE A 43 -14.83 -12.58 -0.98
N LEU A 44 -15.77 -13.48 -0.69
CA LEU A 44 -17.08 -13.17 -0.14
C LEU A 44 -17.08 -13.32 1.39
N CYS A 45 -17.52 -12.26 2.06
CA CYS A 45 -17.54 -12.16 3.51
C CYS A 45 -18.90 -11.62 3.98
N LEU A 46 -19.52 -12.28 4.95
CA LEU A 46 -20.71 -11.78 5.64
C LEU A 46 -20.31 -11.17 6.97
N LEU A 47 -20.65 -9.90 7.17
CA LEU A 47 -20.70 -9.27 8.48
C LEU A 47 -22.04 -9.57 9.15
N ILE A 48 -22.03 -10.34 10.24
CA ILE A 48 -23.22 -10.92 10.86
C ILE A 48 -24.08 -9.85 11.52
N GLU A 49 -23.49 -9.00 12.37
CA GLU A 49 -24.20 -7.95 13.10
C GLU A 49 -24.75 -6.88 12.15
N GLN A 50 -23.96 -6.50 11.14
CA GLN A 50 -24.37 -5.52 10.14
C GLN A 50 -25.32 -6.14 9.11
N ARG A 51 -25.45 -7.48 9.09
CA ARG A 51 -26.13 -8.28 8.07
C ARG A 51 -25.73 -7.83 6.68
N LEU A 52 -24.43 -7.66 6.44
CA LEU A 52 -23.89 -7.06 5.23
C LEU A 52 -22.95 -8.03 4.53
N LEU A 53 -23.31 -8.40 3.31
CA LEU A 53 -22.46 -9.16 2.40
C LEU A 53 -21.48 -8.22 1.71
N LEU A 54 -20.20 -8.52 1.84
CA LEU A 54 -19.07 -7.79 1.29
C LEU A 54 -18.31 -8.65 0.27
N THR A 55 -17.69 -7.98 -0.67
CA THR A 55 -16.72 -8.55 -1.60
C THR A 55 -15.38 -7.85 -1.42
N PHE A 56 -14.29 -8.62 -1.48
CA PHE A 56 -12.93 -8.12 -1.49
C PHE A 56 -12.22 -8.59 -2.75
N ASP A 57 -11.54 -7.70 -3.46
CA ASP A 57 -10.67 -8.07 -4.58
C ASP A 57 -9.48 -8.88 -4.07
N GLN A 58 -9.40 -10.17 -4.41
CA GLN A 58 -8.42 -11.08 -3.82
C GLN A 58 -6.98 -10.68 -4.19
N HIS A 59 -6.77 -10.20 -5.41
CA HIS A 59 -5.45 -9.81 -5.91
C HIS A 59 -4.99 -8.57 -5.14
N ALA A 60 -5.84 -7.53 -5.12
CA ALA A 60 -5.49 -6.28 -4.46
C ALA A 60 -5.38 -6.43 -2.93
N VAL A 61 -6.12 -7.36 -2.31
CA VAL A 61 -5.94 -7.75 -0.90
C VAL A 61 -4.57 -8.38 -0.68
N HIS A 62 -4.18 -9.37 -1.49
CA HIS A 62 -2.88 -10.01 -1.33
C HIS A 62 -1.73 -9.01 -1.58
N GLU A 63 -1.85 -8.16 -2.59
CA GLU A 63 -0.87 -7.09 -2.85
C GLU A 63 -0.68 -6.18 -1.63
N ARG A 64 -1.78 -5.76 -0.98
CA ARG A 64 -1.70 -4.92 0.23
C ARG A 64 -0.98 -5.63 1.37
N ILE A 65 -1.34 -6.89 1.66
CA ILE A 65 -0.72 -7.67 2.73
C ILE A 65 0.79 -7.79 2.48
N ARG A 66 1.17 -8.19 1.26
CA ARG A 66 2.58 -8.33 0.86
C ARG A 66 3.33 -7.01 0.90
N TYR A 67 2.70 -5.92 0.44
CA TYR A 67 3.30 -4.59 0.46
C TYR A 67 3.68 -4.17 1.89
N GLU A 68 2.75 -4.32 2.84
CA GLU A 68 3.04 -3.95 4.23
C GLU A 68 4.04 -4.90 4.90
N GLN A 69 3.99 -6.20 4.60
CA GLN A 69 5.00 -7.15 5.06
C GLN A 69 6.39 -6.80 4.55
N LEU A 70 6.54 -6.53 3.25
CA LEU A 70 7.81 -6.12 2.65
C LEU A 70 8.29 -4.79 3.21
N LEU A 71 7.38 -3.82 3.40
CA LEU A 71 7.70 -2.54 4.01
C LEU A 71 8.22 -2.75 5.43
N ASN A 72 7.50 -3.50 6.27
CA ASN A 72 7.91 -3.78 7.65
C ASN A 72 9.25 -4.54 7.71
N ALA A 73 9.46 -5.52 6.83
CA ALA A 73 10.73 -6.24 6.73
C ALA A 73 11.90 -5.37 6.22
N SER A 74 11.60 -4.24 5.59
CA SER A 74 12.61 -3.29 5.13
C SER A 74 13.14 -2.40 6.27
N PHE A 75 12.52 -2.42 7.46
CA PHE A 75 12.94 -1.62 8.61
C PHE A 75 13.27 -2.50 9.82
N HIS A 76 14.27 -2.09 10.58
CA HIS A 76 14.60 -2.65 11.88
C HIS A 76 14.75 -1.52 12.89
N GLN A 77 13.96 -1.57 13.98
CA GLN A 77 13.92 -0.50 14.99
C GLN A 77 13.69 0.90 14.38
N GLY A 78 12.91 0.96 13.30
CA GLY A 78 12.62 2.20 12.55
C GLY A 78 13.70 2.62 11.55
N PHE A 79 14.87 1.98 11.51
CA PHE A 79 15.90 2.31 10.53
C PHE A 79 15.80 1.40 9.32
N LEU A 80 16.08 1.93 8.12
CA LEU A 80 16.08 1.14 6.90
C LEU A 80 17.17 0.06 7.00
N SER A 81 16.80 -1.19 6.78
CA SER A 81 17.69 -2.35 6.84
C SER A 81 18.52 -2.47 5.56
N GLY A 82 19.80 -2.78 5.72
CA GLY A 82 20.75 -3.04 4.63
C GLY A 82 21.14 -4.51 4.53
N GLN A 83 21.50 -4.94 3.33
CA GLN A 83 22.07 -6.24 3.01
C GLN A 83 23.50 -6.04 2.49
N ILE A 84 24.46 -6.67 3.17
CA ILE A 84 25.87 -6.67 2.77
C ILE A 84 26.04 -7.58 1.56
N ILE A 85 26.75 -7.09 0.55
CA ILE A 85 27.01 -7.81 -0.70
C ILE A 85 28.44 -8.36 -0.69
N LYS A 86 28.58 -9.67 -0.92
CA LYS A 86 29.87 -10.38 -0.93
C LYS A 86 29.96 -11.29 -2.18
N PRO A 87 30.96 -11.10 -3.06
CA PRO A 87 31.89 -9.96 -3.10
C PRO A 87 31.15 -8.64 -3.44
N PRO A 88 31.69 -7.46 -3.07
CA PRO A 88 31.18 -6.19 -3.58
C PRO A 88 31.12 -6.21 -5.10
N PHE A 89 30.13 -5.53 -5.68
CA PHE A 89 29.96 -5.49 -7.13
C PHE A 89 30.27 -4.09 -7.67
N GLU A 90 30.73 -4.06 -8.90
CA GLU A 90 31.07 -2.83 -9.62
C GLU A 90 30.00 -2.52 -10.65
N ILE A 91 29.65 -1.24 -10.77
CA ILE A 91 28.71 -0.74 -11.76
C ILE A 91 29.37 0.37 -12.56
N GLN A 92 29.35 0.24 -13.89
CA GLN A 92 29.73 1.31 -14.81
C GLN A 92 28.60 2.34 -14.89
N MET A 93 28.95 3.62 -14.76
CA MET A 93 27.98 4.71 -14.68
C MET A 93 28.39 5.88 -15.57
N PRO A 94 27.44 6.72 -16.03
CA PRO A 94 27.80 7.94 -16.75
C PRO A 94 28.64 8.88 -15.88
N GLN A 95 29.74 9.41 -16.43
CA GLN A 95 30.67 10.28 -15.70
C GLN A 95 29.97 11.49 -15.05
N GLN A 96 28.99 12.08 -15.76
CA GLN A 96 28.20 13.20 -15.26
C GLN A 96 27.44 12.87 -13.97
N LEU A 97 26.91 11.65 -13.84
CA LEU A 97 26.20 11.22 -12.64
C LEU A 97 27.18 10.96 -11.49
N CYS A 98 28.33 10.35 -11.77
CA CYS A 98 29.38 10.15 -10.78
C CYS A 98 29.87 11.48 -10.18
N GLN A 99 30.00 12.52 -11.01
CA GLN A 99 30.38 13.88 -10.57
C GLN A 99 29.34 14.54 -9.65
N GLN A 100 28.07 14.14 -9.72
CA GLN A 100 27.02 14.64 -8.82
C GLN A 100 27.07 13.99 -7.43
N ILE A 101 27.78 12.87 -7.28
CA ILE A 101 27.88 12.15 -6.00
C ILE A 101 29.02 12.75 -5.19
N THR A 102 28.70 13.77 -4.40
CA THR A 102 29.63 14.39 -3.44
C THR A 102 29.79 13.55 -2.17
N ASP A 103 30.82 13.83 -1.37
CA ASP A 103 31.00 13.19 -0.06
C ASP A 103 29.78 13.39 0.86
N GLU A 104 29.15 14.56 0.81
CA GLU A 104 27.92 14.85 1.57
C GLU A 104 26.75 13.94 1.13
N ILE A 105 26.61 13.71 -0.17
CA ILE A 105 25.58 12.83 -0.74
C ILE A 105 25.87 11.37 -0.36
N LEU A 106 27.12 10.92 -0.44
CA LEU A 106 27.53 9.59 0.03
C LEU A 106 27.18 9.37 1.49
N ASP A 107 27.45 10.37 2.33
CA ASP A 107 27.09 10.39 3.74
C ASP A 107 25.58 10.20 3.96
N LYS A 108 24.75 10.84 3.13
CA LYS A 108 23.28 10.66 3.13
C LYS A 108 22.89 9.24 2.67
N PHE A 109 23.50 8.70 1.62
CA PHE A 109 23.28 7.30 1.20
C PHE A 109 23.63 6.30 2.31
N HIS A 110 24.76 6.50 2.98
CA HIS A 110 25.24 5.60 4.04
C HIS A 110 24.35 5.66 5.28
N ARG A 111 23.99 6.88 5.74
CA ARG A 111 23.22 7.07 6.98
C ARG A 111 21.72 6.87 6.81
N GLN A 112 21.14 7.35 5.72
CA GLN A 112 19.67 7.40 5.57
C GLN A 112 19.12 6.23 4.75
N LEU A 113 19.87 5.79 3.72
CA LEU A 113 19.44 4.70 2.84
C LEU A 113 20.18 3.40 3.12
N ASN A 114 21.01 3.33 4.16
CA ASN A 114 21.77 2.13 4.49
C ASN A 114 22.46 1.53 3.24
N THR A 115 22.94 2.40 2.35
CA THR A 115 23.60 2.00 1.10
C THR A 115 25.07 2.36 1.24
N ARG A 116 25.98 1.38 1.22
CA ARG A 116 27.42 1.65 1.27
C ARG A 116 28.01 1.47 -0.11
N MET A 117 28.51 2.58 -0.65
CA MET A 117 29.18 2.61 -1.93
C MET A 117 30.40 3.54 -1.91
N THR A 118 31.34 3.26 -2.80
CA THR A 118 32.52 4.08 -3.08
C THR A 118 32.53 4.42 -4.57
N VAL A 119 32.71 5.69 -4.90
CA VAL A 119 32.74 6.16 -6.29
C VAL A 119 34.19 6.33 -6.73
N ARG A 120 34.56 5.69 -7.85
CA ARG A 120 35.83 5.91 -8.55
C ARG A 120 35.58 6.79 -9.76
N LEU A 121 35.76 8.10 -9.58
CA LEU A 121 35.50 9.11 -10.61
C LEU A 121 36.39 8.96 -11.86
N THR A 122 37.60 8.42 -11.71
CA THR A 122 38.58 8.25 -12.79
C THR A 122 38.06 7.35 -13.91
N ASP A 123 37.38 6.26 -13.54
CA ASP A 123 36.89 5.24 -14.46
C ASP A 123 35.36 5.17 -14.48
N SER A 124 34.68 6.23 -13.99
CA SER A 124 33.22 6.32 -13.85
C SER A 124 32.55 5.07 -13.25
N THR A 125 33.23 4.46 -12.28
CA THR A 125 32.84 3.17 -11.68
C THR A 125 32.38 3.36 -10.25
N ILE A 126 31.28 2.73 -9.86
CA ILE A 126 30.80 2.70 -8.48
C ILE A 126 30.96 1.29 -7.92
N ILE A 127 31.58 1.18 -6.75
CA ILE A 127 31.70 -0.08 -6.01
C ILE A 127 30.67 -0.08 -4.90
N VAL A 128 29.78 -1.06 -4.91
CA VAL A 128 28.68 -1.17 -3.95
C VAL A 128 28.89 -2.39 -3.06
N SER A 129 28.86 -2.15 -1.74
CA SER A 129 29.12 -3.18 -0.71
C SER A 129 27.92 -3.44 0.20
N ASN A 130 26.94 -2.54 0.23
CA ASN A 130 25.70 -2.70 0.99
C ASN A 130 24.55 -1.97 0.29
N VAL A 131 23.39 -2.61 0.20
CA VAL A 131 22.17 -2.04 -0.41
C VAL A 131 20.97 -2.24 0.53
N PRO A 132 19.92 -1.41 0.48
CA PRO A 132 18.71 -1.68 1.25
C PRO A 132 18.11 -3.04 0.92
N THR A 133 17.60 -3.76 1.91
CA THR A 133 16.93 -5.07 1.71
C THR A 133 15.72 -4.98 0.78
N CYS A 134 15.10 -3.80 0.68
CA CYS A 134 13.96 -3.55 -0.20
C CYS A 134 14.31 -3.63 -1.70
N PHE A 135 15.59 -3.52 -2.09
CA PHE A 135 16.04 -3.73 -3.48
C PHE A 135 15.75 -5.14 -4.03
N GLY A 136 15.64 -6.14 -3.16
CA GLY A 136 15.49 -7.53 -3.60
C GLY A 136 16.75 -8.01 -4.31
N HIS A 137 16.61 -8.67 -5.45
CA HIS A 137 17.73 -9.32 -6.17
C HIS A 137 18.23 -8.53 -7.40
N ASN A 138 17.52 -7.47 -7.83
CA ASN A 138 17.81 -6.78 -9.09
C ASN A 138 18.75 -5.57 -8.94
N PHE A 139 19.33 -5.36 -7.76
CA PHE A 139 20.20 -4.21 -7.47
C PHE A 139 21.48 -4.16 -8.30
N HIS A 140 21.91 -5.29 -8.85
CA HIS A 140 23.08 -5.38 -9.72
C HIS A 140 22.82 -4.85 -11.14
N HIS A 141 21.57 -4.62 -11.54
CA HIS A 141 21.25 -4.15 -12.89
C HIS A 141 21.63 -2.67 -13.04
N PRO A 142 22.57 -2.29 -13.92
CA PRO A 142 23.11 -0.93 -14.00
C PRO A 142 22.04 0.14 -14.18
N GLY A 143 21.09 -0.07 -15.09
CA GLY A 143 20.00 0.90 -15.33
C GLY A 143 19.09 1.12 -14.11
N LEU A 144 18.79 0.06 -13.34
CA LEU A 144 17.94 0.20 -12.16
C LEU A 144 18.68 0.91 -11.03
N PHE A 145 19.97 0.61 -10.87
CA PHE A 145 20.79 1.28 -9.87
C PHE A 145 21.02 2.75 -10.24
N GLN A 146 21.15 3.06 -11.53
CA GLN A 146 21.21 4.43 -12.03
C GLN A 146 19.94 5.21 -11.71
N ASP A 147 18.76 4.64 -11.99
CA ASP A 147 17.48 5.26 -11.66
C ASP A 147 17.35 5.52 -10.14
N PHE A 148 17.82 4.58 -9.32
CA PHE A 148 17.90 4.77 -7.87
C PHE A 148 18.78 5.95 -7.47
N LEU A 149 20.01 6.04 -7.99
CA LEU A 149 20.92 7.12 -7.63
C LEU A 149 20.36 8.48 -8.05
N ILE A 150 19.79 8.59 -9.26
CA ILE A 150 19.16 9.81 -9.75
C ILE A 150 17.99 10.22 -8.83
N ASP A 151 17.12 9.28 -8.48
CA ASP A 151 16.00 9.53 -7.57
C ASP A 151 16.48 9.96 -6.18
N ALA A 152 17.50 9.29 -5.63
CA ALA A 152 18.05 9.59 -4.32
C ALA A 152 18.76 10.94 -4.27
N ILE A 153 19.55 11.31 -5.28
CA ILE A 153 20.19 12.64 -5.39
C ILE A 153 19.10 13.73 -5.40
N ARG A 154 18.09 13.60 -6.26
CA ARG A 154 16.95 14.54 -6.31
C ARG A 154 16.20 14.64 -4.99
N TYR A 155 16.01 13.49 -4.33
CA TYR A 155 15.33 13.42 -3.04
C TYR A 155 16.12 14.19 -1.97
N PHE A 156 17.44 14.09 -1.96
CA PHE A 156 18.30 14.77 -0.99
C PHE A 156 18.58 16.24 -1.30
N ASP A 157 18.52 16.66 -2.56
CA ASP A 157 18.63 18.05 -2.99
C ASP A 157 17.34 18.84 -2.70
N SER A 158 16.19 18.17 -2.62
CA SER A 158 14.94 18.86 -2.31
C SER A 158 14.97 19.40 -0.86
N GLU A 159 14.97 20.72 -0.69
CA GLU A 159 14.91 21.41 0.62
C GLU A 159 13.62 21.13 1.42
N GLN A 160 12.68 20.34 0.88
CA GLN A 160 11.47 19.94 1.57
C GLN A 160 11.73 18.83 2.58
N GLN A 161 12.48 19.18 3.62
CA GLN A 161 12.48 18.46 4.89
C GLN A 161 11.07 18.56 5.49
N PRO A 162 10.31 17.46 5.67
CA PRO A 162 9.13 17.50 6.53
C PRO A 162 9.56 17.94 7.93
N SER A 163 8.86 18.92 8.48
CA SER A 163 9.16 19.66 9.72
C SER A 163 9.14 18.82 11.02
N ASN A 164 9.14 17.48 10.94
CA ASN A 164 9.09 16.63 12.12
C ASN A 164 10.02 15.40 12.03
N PRO A 165 11.27 15.51 12.50
CA PRO A 165 12.27 14.44 12.48
C PRO A 165 11.90 13.19 13.28
N GLN A 166 10.98 13.28 14.25
CA GLN A 166 10.62 12.19 15.16
C GLN A 166 9.50 11.28 14.66
N SER A 167 8.85 11.60 13.53
CA SER A 167 7.69 10.84 13.02
C SER A 167 7.98 10.01 11.76
N SER A 168 9.24 9.91 11.34
CA SER A 168 9.63 9.08 10.19
C SER A 168 11.01 8.49 10.39
N PRO A 169 11.14 7.44 11.21
CA PRO A 169 12.37 6.67 11.19
C PRO A 169 12.39 5.95 9.83
N GLY A 170 13.40 6.29 9.01
CA GLY A 170 13.66 5.70 7.69
C GLY A 170 12.93 6.36 6.52
N ARG A 171 13.54 7.40 5.93
CA ARG A 171 13.07 8.01 4.67
C ARG A 171 13.42 7.07 3.50
N MET A 172 12.44 6.30 3.03
CA MET A 172 12.56 5.65 1.72
C MET A 172 12.39 6.69 0.62
N THR A 173 13.26 6.66 -0.38
CA THR A 173 13.07 7.46 -1.59
C THR A 173 11.86 6.94 -2.38
N PRO A 174 11.24 7.77 -3.23
CA PRO A 174 10.14 7.33 -4.10
C PRO A 174 10.48 6.07 -4.91
N PHE A 175 11.71 5.95 -5.42
CA PHE A 175 12.18 4.76 -6.10
C PHE A 175 12.11 3.50 -5.22
N LEU A 176 12.58 3.57 -3.97
CA LEU A 176 12.54 2.41 -3.06
C LEU A 176 11.10 1.99 -2.74
N VAL A 177 10.19 2.96 -2.58
CA VAL A 177 8.76 2.67 -2.38
C VAL A 177 8.18 1.95 -3.60
N GLU A 178 8.57 2.36 -4.80
CA GLU A 178 8.17 1.69 -6.05
C GLU A 178 8.73 0.26 -6.14
N GLN A 179 9.97 0.02 -5.71
CA GLN A 179 10.53 -1.34 -5.67
C GLN A 179 9.72 -2.26 -4.75
N VAL A 180 9.31 -1.77 -3.57
CA VAL A 180 8.44 -2.52 -2.66
C VAL A 180 7.08 -2.82 -3.31
N ARG A 181 6.48 -1.82 -3.98
CA ARG A 181 5.22 -1.98 -4.72
C ARG A 181 5.34 -3.02 -5.82
N THR A 182 6.33 -2.89 -6.70
CA THR A 182 6.57 -3.85 -7.79
C THR A 182 6.79 -5.28 -7.26
N ARG A 183 7.56 -5.45 -6.17
CA ARG A 183 7.77 -6.76 -5.54
C ARG A 183 6.50 -7.33 -4.90
N SER A 184 5.66 -6.48 -4.29
CA SER A 184 4.37 -6.93 -3.74
C SER A 184 3.44 -7.46 -4.84
N CYS A 185 3.35 -6.75 -5.98
CA CYS A 185 2.54 -7.12 -7.13
C CYS A 185 2.99 -8.47 -7.74
N ARG A 186 4.30 -8.63 -8.02
CA ARG A 186 4.83 -9.84 -8.67
C ARG A 186 4.65 -11.13 -7.88
N GLY A 187 4.54 -11.06 -6.56
CA GLY A 187 4.30 -12.24 -5.73
C GLY A 187 2.88 -12.34 -5.18
N ALA A 188 1.98 -11.43 -5.56
CA ALA A 188 0.58 -11.54 -5.19
C ALA A 188 -0.10 -12.68 -5.96
N ILE A 189 -1.25 -13.09 -5.43
CA ILE A 189 -2.11 -14.11 -6.04
C ILE A 189 -2.51 -13.66 -7.44
N ARG A 190 -2.49 -14.56 -8.42
CA ARG A 190 -2.79 -14.20 -9.80
C ARG A 190 -4.30 -14.06 -10.02
N PHE A 191 -4.66 -13.34 -11.07
CA PHE A 191 -6.05 -13.30 -11.53
C PHE A 191 -6.52 -14.72 -11.86
N ASN A 192 -7.76 -15.04 -11.46
CA ASN A 192 -8.41 -16.33 -11.65
C ASN A 192 -7.77 -17.52 -10.93
N GLU A 193 -6.82 -17.28 -10.03
CA GLU A 193 -6.25 -18.32 -9.18
C GLU A 193 -7.28 -18.75 -8.13
N GLN A 194 -7.51 -20.06 -8.04
CA GLN A 194 -8.45 -20.63 -7.09
C GLN A 194 -7.81 -20.71 -5.71
N ILE A 195 -8.53 -20.25 -4.68
CA ILE A 195 -8.13 -20.39 -3.28
C ILE A 195 -9.23 -21.07 -2.48
N SER A 196 -8.79 -21.85 -1.50
CA SER A 196 -9.65 -22.47 -0.52
C SER A 196 -10.33 -21.43 0.38
N ARG A 197 -11.41 -21.86 1.04
CA ARG A 197 -12.07 -21.02 2.06
C ARG A 197 -11.12 -20.69 3.22
N TYR A 198 -10.24 -21.61 3.59
CA TYR A 198 -9.24 -21.38 4.62
C TYR A 198 -8.26 -20.27 4.23
N GLU A 199 -7.74 -20.30 3.00
CA GLU A 199 -6.88 -19.21 2.49
C GLU A 199 -7.61 -17.87 2.44
N CYS A 200 -8.91 -17.86 2.11
CA CYS A 200 -9.73 -16.65 2.18
C CYS A 200 -9.79 -16.10 3.62
N GLU A 201 -9.95 -16.97 4.62
CA GLU A 201 -9.98 -16.61 6.05
C GLU A 201 -8.64 -16.00 6.48
N GLU A 202 -7.53 -16.67 6.17
CA GLU A 202 -6.18 -16.20 6.43
C GLU A 202 -5.91 -14.84 5.76
N MET A 203 -6.33 -14.65 4.50
CA MET A 203 -6.16 -13.38 3.79
C MET A 203 -6.93 -12.23 4.44
N ILE A 204 -8.19 -12.44 4.84
CA ILE A 204 -8.98 -11.39 5.50
C ILE A 204 -8.40 -11.07 6.88
N GLN A 205 -7.93 -12.07 7.62
CA GLN A 205 -7.27 -11.86 8.91
C GLN A 205 -5.94 -11.11 8.77
N ALA A 206 -5.11 -11.47 7.80
CA ALA A 206 -3.87 -10.75 7.52
C ALA A 206 -4.12 -9.30 7.05
N LEU A 207 -5.20 -9.08 6.28
CA LEU A 207 -5.60 -7.75 5.83
C LEU A 207 -5.99 -6.84 7.00
N THR A 208 -6.67 -7.36 8.02
CA THR A 208 -7.09 -6.56 9.19
C THR A 208 -5.91 -6.22 10.11
N ALA A 209 -4.83 -7.00 10.07
CA ALA A 209 -3.57 -6.68 10.74
C ALA A 209 -2.79 -5.53 10.05
N CYS A 210 -3.05 -5.26 8.77
CA CYS A 210 -2.43 -4.17 8.03
C CYS A 210 -2.84 -2.79 8.59
N ARG A 211 -1.96 -1.80 8.45
CA ARG A 211 -2.22 -0.39 8.78
C ARG A 211 -3.29 0.20 7.86
N SER A 212 -3.32 -0.17 6.58
CA SER A 212 -4.30 0.31 5.59
C SER A 212 -5.13 -0.84 4.99
N SER A 213 -5.95 -1.48 5.83
CA SER A 213 -6.73 -2.70 5.53
C SER A 213 -7.74 -2.56 4.38
N PHE A 214 -8.23 -1.35 4.07
CA PHE A 214 -9.32 -1.18 3.09
C PHE A 214 -8.91 -0.42 1.82
N ARG A 215 -7.61 -0.20 1.62
CA ARG A 215 -7.08 0.44 0.41
C ARG A 215 -5.94 -0.39 -0.17
N CYS A 216 -5.87 -0.57 -1.49
CA CYS A 216 -4.73 -1.23 -2.14
C CYS A 216 -3.47 -0.34 -2.07
N ALA A 217 -2.31 -0.89 -2.42
CA ALA A 217 -1.03 -0.17 -2.47
C ALA A 217 -1.04 1.08 -3.37
N HIS A 218 -2.04 1.20 -4.26
CA HIS A 218 -2.28 2.33 -5.16
C HIS A 218 -3.40 3.28 -4.69
N GLY A 219 -4.00 3.03 -3.52
CA GLY A 219 -5.00 3.92 -2.87
C GLY A 219 -6.48 3.64 -3.18
N ARG A 220 -6.79 2.67 -4.06
CA ARG A 220 -8.17 2.26 -4.39
C ARG A 220 -8.79 1.46 -3.26
N VAL A 221 -10.11 1.56 -3.06
CA VAL A 221 -10.83 0.80 -2.04
C VAL A 221 -10.88 -0.68 -2.41
N LEU A 222 -10.54 -1.55 -1.46
CA LEU A 222 -10.45 -3.02 -1.65
C LEU A 222 -11.79 -3.75 -1.48
N VAL A 223 -12.70 -3.14 -0.73
CA VAL A 223 -13.95 -3.74 -0.27
C VAL A 223 -15.15 -3.07 -0.92
N LYS A 224 -16.10 -3.87 -1.42
CA LYS A 224 -17.36 -3.38 -1.98
C LYS A 224 -18.54 -4.06 -1.30
N PRO A 225 -19.58 -3.30 -0.91
CA PRO A 225 -20.80 -3.89 -0.38
C PRO A 225 -21.59 -4.52 -1.52
N LEU A 226 -22.07 -5.74 -1.30
CA LEU A 226 -22.92 -6.43 -2.27
C LEU A 226 -24.39 -6.30 -1.91
N LEU A 227 -24.76 -6.67 -0.68
CA LEU A 227 -26.16 -6.71 -0.25
C LEU A 227 -26.31 -6.66 1.27
N TYR A 228 -27.34 -5.98 1.77
CA TYR A 228 -27.81 -6.15 3.15
C TYR A 228 -28.86 -7.25 3.22
N ILE A 229 -28.70 -8.18 4.15
CA ILE A 229 -29.58 -9.34 4.36
C ILE A 229 -30.63 -8.99 5.43
N GLY A 230 -31.91 -9.27 5.14
CA GLY A 230 -33.04 -8.99 6.04
C GLY A 230 -33.80 -7.70 5.71
N GLN A 231 -34.94 -7.48 6.38
CA GLN A 231 -35.79 -6.29 6.15
C GLN A 231 -35.12 -5.01 6.67
N ALA A 232 -35.21 -3.96 5.86
CA ALA A 232 -34.59 -2.67 6.12
C ALA A 232 -35.30 -1.94 7.26
N GLN A 233 -34.63 -1.70 8.39
CA GLN A 233 -34.93 -0.54 9.21
C GLN A 233 -34.08 0.62 8.68
N GLU A 234 -34.73 1.61 8.09
CA GLU A 234 -34.11 2.87 7.68
C GLU A 234 -33.44 3.49 8.91
N THR A 235 -32.12 3.57 8.92
CA THR A 235 -31.40 4.31 9.95
C THR A 235 -30.79 5.55 9.31
N GLU A 236 -31.35 6.71 9.64
CA GLU A 236 -30.82 8.03 9.33
C GLU A 236 -29.46 8.24 10.02
N GLN A 237 -28.38 7.76 9.42
CA GLN A 237 -27.03 7.98 9.97
C GLN A 237 -26.03 8.37 8.89
N ARG A 238 -26.42 9.34 8.05
CA ARG A 238 -25.59 9.83 6.95
C ARG A 238 -24.52 10.83 7.37
N ASN A 239 -24.76 11.65 8.40
CA ASN A 239 -23.92 12.82 8.68
C ASN A 239 -22.88 12.63 9.80
N ARG A 240 -23.02 11.64 10.70
CA ARG A 240 -22.01 11.38 11.75
C ARG A 240 -20.82 10.52 11.25
N LEU A 241 -21.10 9.47 10.46
CA LEU A 241 -20.11 8.48 10.04
C LEU A 241 -19.05 9.03 9.06
N MET A 242 -19.41 9.99 8.20
CA MET A 242 -18.49 10.62 7.25
C MET A 242 -17.47 11.55 7.95
N ASN A 243 -17.85 12.19 9.06
CA ASN A 243 -16.96 13.07 9.82
C ASN A 243 -15.95 12.29 10.67
N GLU A 244 -16.35 11.16 11.27
CA GLU A 244 -15.44 10.30 12.06
C GLU A 244 -14.43 9.53 11.18
N ALA A 245 -14.85 9.07 9.99
CA ALA A 245 -13.98 8.41 9.02
C ALA A 245 -12.86 9.31 8.49
N TRP A 246 -13.13 10.61 8.39
CA TRP A 246 -12.13 11.59 7.96
C TRP A 246 -11.09 11.92 9.04
N GLN A 247 -11.42 11.78 10.33
CA GLN A 247 -10.48 12.08 11.42
C GLN A 247 -9.53 10.92 11.76
N ARG A 248 -9.88 9.66 11.45
CA ARG A 248 -9.10 8.47 11.86
C ARG A 248 -8.18 7.89 10.77
N ASN A 249 -7.41 8.75 10.10
CA ASN A 249 -6.19 8.38 9.35
C ASN A 249 -6.19 6.98 8.68
N PHE A 250 -7.00 6.81 7.64
CA PHE A 250 -6.93 5.65 6.71
C PHE A 250 -7.36 4.27 7.24
N GLN A 251 -7.92 4.17 8.45
CA GLN A 251 -8.39 2.89 9.03
C GLN A 251 -9.85 2.54 8.72
N LEU A 252 -10.60 3.50 8.17
CA LEU A 252 -12.04 3.38 7.94
C LEU A 252 -12.39 3.39 6.45
N ALA A 253 -13.41 2.62 6.06
CA ALA A 253 -14.01 2.66 4.74
C ALA A 253 -15.54 2.79 4.84
N VAL A 254 -16.15 3.78 4.20
CA VAL A 254 -17.62 3.90 4.14
C VAL A 254 -18.12 3.16 2.90
N VAL A 255 -18.91 2.11 3.12
CA VAL A 255 -19.54 1.34 2.04
C VAL A 255 -21.03 1.66 1.98
N THR A 256 -21.57 1.74 0.77
CA THR A 256 -22.97 2.12 0.53
C THR A 256 -23.61 1.22 -0.52
N VAL A 257 -24.81 0.70 -0.23
CA VAL A 257 -25.66 0.02 -1.21
C VAL A 257 -26.70 0.99 -1.73
N VAL A 258 -26.83 1.08 -3.06
CA VAL A 258 -27.79 1.94 -3.75
C VAL A 258 -28.84 1.09 -4.47
N GLU A 259 -30.05 1.62 -4.63
CA GLU A 259 -31.12 1.00 -5.42
C GLU A 259 -31.65 1.98 -6.48
N PRO A 260 -32.17 1.49 -7.62
CA PRO A 260 -32.83 2.34 -8.60
C PRO A 260 -34.04 3.03 -7.95
N LYS A 261 -34.24 4.32 -8.23
CA LYS A 261 -35.52 4.97 -7.92
C LYS A 261 -36.59 4.30 -8.75
N LYS A 262 -37.66 3.82 -8.10
CA LYS A 262 -38.86 3.38 -8.81
C LYS A 262 -39.35 4.57 -9.65
N THR A 263 -39.28 4.46 -10.97
CA THR A 263 -40.02 5.35 -11.87
C THR A 263 -41.49 5.08 -11.62
N ILE A 264 -42.16 5.98 -10.91
CA ILE A 264 -43.62 6.01 -10.86
C ILE A 264 -44.04 6.34 -12.29
N LYS A 265 -44.61 5.34 -12.98
CA LYS A 265 -45.36 5.57 -14.21
C LYS A 265 -46.72 6.12 -13.84
#